data_AF-A0A9W6QV89-F1
#
_entry.id   AF-A0A9W6QV89-F1
#
_cell.length_a   1.000
_cell.length_b   1.000
_cell.length_c   1.000
_cell.angle_alpha   90.00
_cell.angle_beta   90.00
_cell.angle_gamma   90.00
#
_symmetry.space_group_name_H-M   'P 1'
#
loop_
_entity.id
_entity.type
_entity.pdbx_description
1 polymer ?
#
loop_
_entity_poly.entity_id
_entity_poly.type
_entity_poly.pdbx_seq_one_letter_code
_entity_poly.pdbx_strand_id
1 'polypeptide(L)'
;MDDSDPARRKRLTEAAAGALAAMRAGEDDGALDRVAAAVRATPDSHADASELMLLLFHECSAMVSALGSGGTTPVKMQVYDDDGHEVPIDEADPPVRTAVRTLLAQVHGDTDGAKAQIDIALTNAAPEEMATLMVQALRWTLRLSEECLNRALPIPTWLHEA
;
A
#
# COMPACT_ATOMS: atom_id res chain seq x y z
N MET A 1 1.77 23.04 8.76
CA MET A 1 2.07 22.11 9.87
C MET A 1 2.81 20.98 9.20
N ASP A 2 4.10 21.21 9.00
CA ASP A 2 5.01 20.34 8.26
C ASP A 2 6.03 19.89 9.28
N ASP A 3 5.89 18.64 9.71
CA ASP A 3 6.95 17.90 10.40
C ASP A 3 6.54 16.43 10.41
N SER A 4 6.75 15.74 9.29
CA SER A 4 6.83 14.28 9.32
C SER A 4 7.98 13.91 10.24
N ASP A 5 7.69 13.76 11.54
CA ASP A 5 8.64 13.34 12.56
C ASP A 5 9.49 12.19 11.98
N PRO A 6 10.80 12.39 11.77
CA PRO A 6 11.65 11.36 11.19
C PRO A 6 11.59 10.05 11.97
N ALA A 7 11.35 10.11 13.28
CA ALA A 7 11.15 8.94 14.11
C ALA A 7 9.81 8.25 13.83
N ARG A 8 8.74 9.01 13.59
CA ARG A 8 7.43 8.48 13.18
C ARG A 8 7.53 7.75 11.85
N ARG A 9 8.07 8.39 10.82
CA ARG A 9 8.27 7.77 9.50
C ARG A 9 9.13 6.51 9.59
N LYS A 10 10.20 6.53 10.38
CA LYS A 10 11.05 5.36 10.60
C LYS A 10 10.27 4.20 11.24
N ARG A 11 9.49 4.45 12.30
CA ARG A 11 8.66 3.43 12.95
C ARG A 11 7.63 2.81 12.00
N LEU A 12 6.96 3.64 11.20
CA LEU A 12 5.97 3.16 10.22
C LEU A 12 6.63 2.34 9.10
N THR A 13 7.83 2.74 8.67
CA THR A 13 8.62 1.99 7.69
C THR A 13 9.04 0.63 8.26
N GLU A 14 9.52 0.58 9.51
CA GLU A 14 9.88 -0.67 10.20
C GLU A 14 8.67 -1.59 10.38
N ALA A 15 7.50 -1.04 10.70
CA ALA A 15 6.26 -1.79 10.80
C ALA A 15 5.81 -2.36 9.45
N ALA A 16 5.88 -1.56 8.38
CA ALA A 16 5.58 -2.00 7.02
C ALA A 16 6.54 -3.10 6.55
N ALA A 17 7.85 -2.93 6.77
CA ALA A 17 8.86 -3.94 6.46
C ALA A 17 8.60 -5.25 7.21
N GLY A 18 8.33 -5.18 8.52
CA GLY A 18 8.02 -6.35 9.33
C GLY A 18 6.72 -7.06 8.91
N ALA A 19 5.72 -6.30 8.45
CA ALA A 19 4.47 -6.87 7.93
C ALA A 19 4.70 -7.57 6.58
N LEU A 20 5.47 -6.97 5.68
CA LEU A 20 5.84 -7.60 4.40
C LEU A 20 6.65 -8.88 4.61
N ALA A 21 7.59 -8.89 5.55
CA ALA A 21 8.35 -10.08 5.93
C ALA A 21 7.47 -11.22 6.45
N ALA A 22 6.47 -10.87 7.28
CA ALA A 22 5.48 -11.83 7.75
C ALA A 22 4.66 -12.41 6.60
N MET A 23 4.17 -11.57 5.68
CA MET A 23 3.45 -12.03 4.48
C MET A 23 4.31 -12.94 3.59
N ARG A 24 5.60 -12.63 3.41
CA ARG A 24 6.55 -13.51 2.69
C ARG A 24 6.69 -14.87 3.36
N ALA A 25 6.64 -14.93 4.69
CA ALA A 25 6.69 -16.17 5.46
C ALA A 25 5.35 -16.93 5.51
N GLY A 26 4.28 -16.38 4.93
CA GLY A 26 2.92 -16.94 5.00
C GLY A 26 2.20 -16.64 6.33
N GLU A 27 2.71 -15.69 7.12
CA GLU A 27 2.14 -15.24 8.40
C GLU A 27 1.22 -14.02 8.20
N ASP A 28 0.19 -14.13 7.36
CA ASP A 28 -0.70 -13.00 6.99
C ASP A 28 -1.39 -12.36 8.22
N ASP A 29 -1.89 -13.17 9.16
CA ASP A 29 -2.48 -12.67 10.41
C ASP A 29 -1.46 -11.88 11.24
N GLY A 30 -0.23 -12.38 11.29
CA GLY A 30 0.88 -11.72 12.00
C GLY A 30 1.35 -10.43 11.32
N ALA A 31 1.09 -10.25 10.02
CA ALA A 31 1.41 -9.02 9.31
C ALA A 31 0.48 -7.87 9.75
N LEU A 32 -0.83 -8.16 9.81
CA LEU A 32 -1.84 -7.19 10.24
C LEU A 32 -1.66 -6.78 11.70
N ASP A 33 -1.35 -7.74 12.58
CA ASP A 33 -1.11 -7.44 14.00
C ASP A 33 0.08 -6.48 14.20
N ARG A 34 1.15 -6.63 13.41
CA ARG A 34 2.33 -5.74 13.46
C ARG A 34 1.98 -4.33 13.03
N VAL A 35 1.24 -4.16 11.92
CA VAL A 35 0.76 -2.84 11.47
C VAL A 35 -0.16 -2.22 12.51
N ALA A 36 -1.13 -2.99 13.00
CA ALA A 36 -2.10 -2.51 13.97
C ALA A 36 -1.44 -2.13 15.31
N ALA A 37 -0.40 -2.84 15.74
CA ALA A 37 0.40 -2.49 16.91
C ALA A 37 1.16 -1.16 16.71
N ALA A 38 1.76 -0.94 15.54
CA ALA A 38 2.47 0.30 15.23
C ALA A 38 1.54 1.51 15.20
N VAL A 39 0.36 1.36 14.58
CA VAL A 39 -0.68 2.40 14.51
C VAL A 39 -1.26 2.74 15.89
N ARG A 40 -1.44 1.73 16.76
CA ARG A 40 -1.96 1.94 18.13
C ARG A 40 -0.92 2.41 19.14
N ALA A 41 0.35 2.45 18.78
CA ALA A 41 1.43 2.87 19.67
C ALA A 41 1.39 4.38 20.00
N THR A 42 0.60 5.17 19.26
CA THR A 42 0.45 6.61 19.45
C THR A 42 -1.01 7.02 19.67
N PRO A 43 -1.26 8.19 20.30
CA PRO A 43 -2.62 8.73 20.41
C PRO A 43 -3.26 9.08 19.05
N ASP A 44 -2.46 9.29 18.01
CA ASP A 44 -2.90 9.72 16.69
C ASP A 44 -2.92 8.56 15.68
N SER A 45 -3.58 7.48 16.08
CA SER A 45 -3.71 6.24 15.29
C SER A 45 -4.29 6.49 13.88
N HIS A 46 -5.19 7.46 13.73
CA HIS A 46 -5.75 7.78 12.41
C HIS A 46 -4.69 8.38 11.48
N ALA A 47 -3.89 9.34 11.98
CA ALA A 47 -2.81 9.89 11.17
C ALA A 47 -1.75 8.83 10.86
N ASP A 48 -1.43 7.93 11.80
CA ASP A 48 -0.42 6.87 11.59
C ASP A 48 -0.88 5.86 10.55
N ALA A 49 -2.16 5.48 10.56
CA ALA A 49 -2.74 4.62 9.52
C ALA A 49 -2.71 5.30 8.13
N SER A 50 -3.07 6.59 8.07
CA SER A 50 -3.05 7.37 6.81
C SER A 50 -1.62 7.48 6.25
N GLU A 51 -0.64 7.80 7.09
CA GLU A 51 0.76 7.90 6.67
C GLU A 51 1.35 6.55 6.23
N LEU A 52 1.01 5.46 6.93
CA LEU A 52 1.47 4.12 6.55
C LEU A 52 0.88 3.67 5.21
N MET A 53 -0.42 3.91 4.98
CA MET A 53 -1.02 3.62 3.68
C MET A 53 -0.42 4.46 2.56
N LEU A 54 -0.24 5.77 2.79
CA LEU A 54 0.41 6.65 1.82
C LEU A 54 1.83 6.19 1.48
N LEU A 55 2.60 5.76 2.48
CA LEU A 55 3.93 5.19 2.28
C LEU A 55 3.88 3.96 1.36
N LEU A 56 3.01 2.99 1.63
CA LEU A 56 2.87 1.79 0.80
C LEU A 56 2.43 2.12 -0.64
N PHE A 57 1.44 3.00 -0.81
CA PHE A 57 0.95 3.38 -2.14
C PHE A 57 1.96 4.23 -2.91
N HIS A 58 2.76 5.05 -2.23
CA HIS A 58 3.85 5.80 -2.83
C HIS A 58 4.90 4.86 -3.42
N GLU A 59 5.35 3.86 -2.64
CA GLU A 59 6.30 2.87 -3.14
C GLU A 59 5.71 2.02 -4.27
N CYS A 60 4.44 1.63 -4.17
CA CYS A 60 3.74 0.95 -5.27
C CYS A 60 3.77 1.79 -6.55
N SER A 61 3.48 3.09 -6.47
CA SER A 61 3.51 4.00 -7.61
C SER A 61 4.91 4.13 -8.20
N ALA A 62 5.95 4.24 -7.36
CA ALA A 62 7.33 4.29 -7.81
C ALA A 62 7.74 3.01 -8.55
N MET A 63 7.42 1.84 -7.99
CA MET A 63 7.67 0.54 -8.62
C MET A 63 6.89 0.36 -9.93
N VAL A 64 5.61 0.73 -9.96
CA VAL A 64 4.77 0.73 -11.17
C VAL A 64 5.39 1.61 -12.26
N SER A 65 5.87 2.80 -11.89
CA SER A 65 6.52 3.73 -12.81
C SER A 65 7.86 3.18 -13.33
N ALA A 66 8.65 2.54 -12.48
CA ALA A 66 9.90 1.87 -12.86
C ALA A 66 9.64 0.68 -13.82
N LEU A 67 8.61 -0.11 -13.55
CA LEU A 67 8.19 -1.22 -14.41
C LEU A 67 7.66 -0.75 -15.77
N GLY A 68 6.93 0.38 -15.78
CA GLY A 68 6.39 0.99 -16.99
C GLY A 68 7.45 1.71 -17.85
N SER A 69 8.52 2.23 -17.26
CA SER A 69 9.58 2.93 -18.01
C SER A 69 10.50 2.00 -18.81
N GLY A 70 10.44 0.68 -18.58
CA GLY A 70 11.16 -0.34 -19.34
C GLY A 70 10.48 -0.81 -20.64
N GLY A 71 9.26 -0.34 -20.95
CA GLY A 71 8.56 -0.71 -22.17
C GLY A 71 7.55 0.36 -22.60
N THR A 72 7.35 0.55 -23.90
CA THR A 72 6.43 1.56 -24.47
C THR A 72 4.93 1.30 -24.21
N THR A 73 4.60 0.44 -23.23
CA THR A 73 3.25 -0.05 -22.98
C THR A 73 2.72 0.54 -21.68
N PRO A 74 1.55 1.19 -21.68
CA PRO A 74 0.90 1.66 -20.46
C PRO A 74 0.76 0.52 -19.44
N VAL A 75 1.06 0.77 -18.16
CA VAL A 75 0.80 -0.21 -17.11
C VAL A 75 -0.70 -0.41 -17.01
N LYS A 76 -1.16 -1.60 -17.43
CA LYS A 76 -2.56 -2.01 -17.26
C LYS A 76 -2.71 -2.66 -15.90
N MET A 77 -3.37 -1.96 -14.97
CA MET A 77 -3.81 -2.55 -13.72
C MET A 77 -5.11 -3.31 -13.97
N GLN A 78 -5.09 -4.63 -13.76
CA GLN A 78 -6.27 -5.49 -13.83
C GLN A 78 -6.68 -5.88 -12.41
N VAL A 79 -7.96 -5.73 -12.09
CA VAL A 79 -8.55 -6.14 -10.80
C VAL A 79 -9.24 -7.47 -11.03
N TYR A 80 -8.97 -8.43 -10.15
CA TYR A 80 -9.62 -9.74 -10.17
C TYR A 80 -10.42 -9.90 -8.88
N ASP A 81 -11.59 -10.55 -8.97
CA ASP A 81 -12.35 -10.99 -7.82
C ASP A 81 -11.76 -12.28 -7.20
N ASP A 82 -12.39 -12.76 -6.13
CA ASP A 82 -11.99 -13.98 -5.41
C ASP A 82 -12.10 -15.25 -6.28
N ASP A 83 -12.94 -15.24 -7.32
CA ASP A 83 -13.11 -16.33 -8.28
C ASP A 83 -12.09 -16.24 -9.45
N GLY A 84 -11.27 -15.19 -9.47
CA GLY A 84 -10.25 -14.95 -10.49
C GLY A 84 -10.77 -14.31 -11.78
N HIS A 85 -11.99 -13.76 -11.77
CA HIS A 85 -12.56 -13.03 -12.90
C HIS A 85 -12.12 -11.57 -12.90
N GLU A 86 -11.82 -11.04 -14.09
CA GLU A 86 -11.53 -9.62 -14.27
C GLU A 86 -12.82 -8.81 -14.01
N VAL A 87 -12.78 -7.94 -13.00
CA VAL A 87 -13.91 -7.07 -12.63
C VAL A 87 -13.57 -5.61 -12.92
N PRO A 88 -14.54 -4.81 -13.44
CA PRO A 88 -14.36 -3.37 -13.56
C PRO A 88 -14.06 -2.73 -12.19
N ILE A 89 -13.16 -1.75 -12.15
CA ILE A 89 -12.77 -1.04 -10.91
C ILE A 89 -13.99 -0.46 -10.18
N ASP A 90 -15.00 0.00 -10.92
CA ASP A 90 -16.22 0.57 -10.34
C ASP A 90 -17.12 -0.48 -9.68
N GLU A 91 -17.04 -1.74 -10.12
CA GLU A 91 -17.78 -2.89 -9.60
C GLU A 91 -17.00 -3.66 -8.52
N ALA A 92 -15.71 -3.38 -8.36
CA ALA A 92 -14.90 -3.94 -7.29
C ALA A 92 -15.40 -3.51 -5.91
N ASP A 93 -15.10 -4.35 -4.92
CA ASP A 93 -15.47 -4.08 -3.54
C ASP A 93 -14.99 -2.70 -3.07
N PRO A 94 -15.75 -2.01 -2.20
CA PRO A 94 -15.40 -0.68 -1.70
C PRO A 94 -13.93 -0.50 -1.27
N PRO A 95 -13.30 -1.41 -0.49
CA PRO A 95 -11.89 -1.28 -0.12
C PRO A 95 -10.95 -1.42 -1.33
N VAL A 96 -11.21 -2.35 -2.25
CA VAL A 96 -10.39 -2.57 -3.44
C VAL A 96 -10.47 -1.35 -4.37
N ARG A 97 -11.67 -0.82 -4.59
CA ARG A 97 -11.89 0.39 -5.39
C ARG A 97 -11.16 1.61 -4.82
N THR A 98 -11.18 1.76 -3.50
CA THR A 98 -10.38 2.78 -2.81
C THR A 98 -8.89 2.57 -3.07
N ALA A 99 -8.39 1.35 -2.88
CA ALA A 99 -6.97 1.02 -3.10
C ALA A 99 -6.51 1.37 -4.52
N VAL A 100 -7.30 0.98 -5.53
CA VAL A 100 -6.99 1.25 -6.94
C VAL A 100 -7.01 2.75 -7.23
N ARG A 101 -8.02 3.48 -6.75
CA ARG A 101 -8.12 4.94 -6.96
C ARG A 101 -6.97 5.69 -6.29
N THR A 102 -6.59 5.29 -5.08
CA THR A 102 -5.43 5.84 -4.38
C THR A 102 -4.15 5.60 -5.15
N LEU A 103 -3.93 4.39 -5.68
CA LEU A 103 -2.75 4.08 -6.48
C LEU A 103 -2.74 4.86 -7.79
N LEU A 104 -3.86 4.95 -8.50
CA LEU A 104 -3.97 5.73 -9.74
C LEU A 104 -3.65 7.21 -9.49
N ALA A 105 -4.17 7.78 -8.40
CA ALA A 105 -3.84 9.15 -8.01
C ALA A 105 -2.31 9.31 -7.77
N GLN A 106 -1.68 8.40 -7.03
CA GLN A 106 -0.22 8.40 -6.84
C GLN A 106 0.57 8.26 -8.15
N VAL A 107 0.13 7.41 -9.08
CA VAL A 107 0.77 7.23 -10.40
C VAL A 107 0.66 8.50 -11.26
N HIS A 108 -0.42 9.25 -11.11
CA HIS A 108 -0.60 10.55 -11.76
C HIS A 108 0.06 11.72 -11.02
N GLY A 109 0.74 11.46 -9.90
CA GLY A 109 1.37 12.49 -9.06
C GLY A 109 0.37 13.27 -8.19
N ASP A 110 -0.89 12.86 -8.14
CA ASP A 110 -1.94 13.45 -7.31
C ASP A 110 -1.91 12.86 -5.89
N THR A 111 -0.88 13.28 -5.12
CA THR A 111 -0.70 12.83 -3.74
C THR A 111 -1.82 13.33 -2.81
N ASP A 112 -2.34 14.53 -3.05
CA ASP A 112 -3.45 15.09 -2.27
C ASP A 112 -4.75 14.32 -2.49
N GLY A 113 -5.04 13.94 -3.75
CA GLY A 113 -6.16 13.07 -4.08
C GLY A 113 -6.03 11.68 -3.46
N ALA A 114 -4.83 11.09 -3.50
CA ALA A 114 -4.55 9.82 -2.84
C ALA A 114 -4.79 9.89 -1.31
N LYS A 115 -4.30 10.94 -0.67
CA LYS A 115 -4.54 11.19 0.76
C LYS A 115 -6.02 11.36 1.07
N ALA A 116 -6.76 12.12 0.26
CA ALA A 116 -8.19 12.30 0.44
C ALA A 116 -8.97 10.97 0.37
N GLN A 117 -8.61 10.06 -0.55
CA GLN A 117 -9.23 8.74 -0.63
C GLN A 117 -8.97 7.92 0.64
N ILE A 118 -7.73 7.93 1.13
CA ILE A 118 -7.35 7.24 2.37
C ILE A 118 -8.09 7.82 3.57
N ASP A 119 -8.14 9.14 3.71
CA ASP A 119 -8.81 9.81 4.83
C ASP A 119 -10.33 9.55 4.81
N ILE A 120 -10.96 9.50 3.63
CA ILE A 120 -12.36 9.11 3.47
C ILE A 120 -12.58 7.66 3.93
N ALA A 121 -11.70 6.74 3.54
CA ALA A 121 -11.79 5.34 3.93
C ALA A 121 -11.59 5.18 5.45
N LEU A 122 -10.61 5.85 6.05
CA LEU A 122 -10.39 5.81 7.50
C LEU A 122 -11.56 6.37 8.31
N THR A 123 -12.27 7.35 7.75
CA THR A 123 -13.44 7.97 8.42
C THR A 123 -14.70 7.12 8.31
N ASN A 124 -14.91 6.44 7.17
CA ASN A 124 -16.21 5.85 6.85
C ASN A 124 -16.22 4.31 6.76
N ALA A 125 -15.05 3.67 6.60
CA ALA A 125 -14.98 2.23 6.42
C ALA A 125 -15.10 1.49 7.76
N ALA A 126 -15.69 0.29 7.71
CA ALA A 126 -15.68 -0.61 8.84
C ALA A 126 -14.23 -1.10 9.13
N PRO A 127 -13.91 -1.49 10.38
CA PRO A 127 -12.58 -2.01 10.71
C PRO A 127 -12.14 -3.18 9.82
N GLU A 128 -13.06 -4.09 9.45
CA GLU A 128 -12.78 -5.16 8.49
C GLU A 128 -12.39 -4.64 7.10
N GLU A 129 -13.06 -3.62 6.58
CA GLU A 129 -12.75 -3.03 5.27
C GLU A 129 -11.39 -2.34 5.28
N MET A 130 -11.03 -1.71 6.40
CA MET A 130 -9.71 -1.11 6.59
C MET A 130 -8.61 -2.17 6.62
N ALA A 131 -8.84 -3.30 7.30
CA ALA A 131 -7.91 -4.42 7.29
C ALA A 131 -7.72 -4.95 5.86
N THR A 132 -8.81 -5.13 5.10
CA THR A 132 -8.75 -5.56 3.69
C THR A 132 -7.95 -4.58 2.83
N LEU A 133 -8.17 -3.27 2.98
CA LEU A 133 -7.40 -2.24 2.28
C LEU A 133 -5.90 -2.33 2.60
N MET A 134 -5.55 -2.53 3.87
CA MET A 134 -4.17 -2.66 4.32
C MET A 134 -3.50 -3.93 3.76
N VAL A 135 -4.17 -5.07 3.84
CA VAL A 135 -3.67 -6.33 3.24
C VAL A 135 -3.44 -6.14 1.75
N GLN A 136 -4.35 -5.46 1.05
CA GLN A 136 -4.23 -5.22 -0.38
C GLN A 136 -3.01 -4.36 -0.72
N ALA A 137 -2.77 -3.30 0.05
CA ALA A 137 -1.59 -2.44 -0.12
C ALA A 137 -0.28 -3.21 0.11
N LEU A 138 -0.21 -4.02 1.16
CA LEU A 138 0.95 -4.87 1.44
C LEU A 138 1.18 -5.93 0.36
N ARG A 139 0.12 -6.62 -0.06
CA ARG A 139 0.18 -7.66 -1.12
C ARG A 139 0.67 -7.09 -2.44
N TRP A 140 0.21 -5.90 -2.82
CA TRP A 140 0.70 -5.21 -4.02
C TRP A 140 2.15 -4.76 -3.87
N THR A 141 2.51 -4.18 -2.73
CA THR A 141 3.89 -3.78 -2.46
C THR A 141 4.83 -4.97 -2.61
N LEU A 142 4.45 -6.12 -2.04
CA LEU A 142 5.20 -7.37 -2.13
C LEU A 142 5.37 -7.84 -3.58
N ARG A 143 4.26 -8.02 -4.31
CA ARG A 143 4.28 -8.51 -5.70
C ARG A 143 5.06 -7.58 -6.64
N LEU A 144 4.90 -6.26 -6.48
CA LEU A 144 5.62 -5.26 -7.27
C LEU A 144 7.12 -5.28 -6.96
N SER A 145 7.50 -5.41 -5.69
CA SER A 145 8.90 -5.48 -5.28
C SER A 145 9.60 -6.69 -5.90
N GLU A 146 8.95 -7.86 -5.91
CA GLU A 146 9.46 -9.08 -6.54
C GLU A 146 9.66 -8.91 -8.04
N GLU A 147 8.69 -8.30 -8.72
CA GLU A 147 8.81 -8.05 -10.16
C GLU A 147 9.92 -7.04 -10.48
N CYS A 148 10.08 -6.00 -9.67
CA CYS A 148 11.19 -5.05 -9.79
C CYS A 148 12.54 -5.76 -9.59
N LEU A 149 12.67 -6.61 -8.57
CA LEU A 149 13.87 -7.41 -8.31
C LEU A 149 14.21 -8.35 -9.48
N ASN A 150 13.20 -9.05 -10.01
CA ASN A 150 13.36 -9.95 -11.15
C ASN A 150 13.88 -9.22 -12.40
N ARG A 151 13.55 -7.93 -12.55
CA ARG A 151 14.00 -7.07 -13.66
C ARG A 151 15.22 -6.22 -13.33
N ALA A 152 15.85 -6.42 -12.16
CA ALA A 152 16.96 -5.62 -11.67
C ALA A 152 16.67 -4.11 -11.62
N LEU A 153 15.42 -3.73 -11.34
CA LEU A 153 14.99 -2.35 -11.14
C LEU A 153 15.26 -1.90 -9.70
N PRO A 154 15.53 -0.61 -9.48
CA PRO A 154 15.78 -0.09 -8.14
C PRO A 154 14.50 -0.15 -7.29
N ILE A 155 14.63 -0.68 -6.08
CA ILE A 155 13.62 -0.59 -5.02
C ILE A 155 14.27 -0.05 -3.73
N PRO A 156 13.49 0.55 -2.81
CA PRO A 156 13.98 0.94 -1.49
C PRO A 156 14.68 -0.20 -0.73
N THR A 157 15.75 0.11 -0.01
CA THR A 157 16.52 -0.87 0.77
C THR A 157 15.66 -1.62 1.79
N TRP A 158 14.71 -0.94 2.42
CA TRP A 158 13.84 -1.58 3.41
C TRP A 158 12.88 -2.61 2.79
N LEU A 159 12.58 -2.51 1.48
CA LEU A 159 11.82 -3.53 0.73
C LEU A 159 12.70 -4.69 0.24
N HIS A 160 14.01 -4.47 0.11
CA HIS A 160 14.97 -5.56 -0.15
C HIS A 160 15.13 -6.49 1.04
N GLU A 161 15.05 -5.94 2.25
CA GLU A 161 15.30 -6.65 3.52
C GLU A 161 14.00 -7.20 4.15
N ALA A 162 12.84 -6.83 3.60
CA ALA A 162 11.53 -7.32 3.99
C ALA A 162 11.26 -8.72 3.40
#